data_AF-A0A0C9XMA3-F1
#
_entry.id   AF-A0A0C9XMA3-F1
#
_cell.length_a   1.000
_cell.length_b   1.000
_cell.length_c   1.000
_cell.angle_alpha   90.00
_cell.angle_beta   90.00
_cell.angle_gamma   90.00
#
_symmetry.space_group_name_H-M   'P 1'
#
loop_
_entity.id
_entity.type
_entity.pdbx_description
1 polymer ?
#
loop_
_entity_poly.entity_id
_entity_poly.type
_entity_poly.pdbx_seq_one_letter_code
_entity_poly.pdbx_strand_id
1 'polypeptide(L)'
;MYPEALRKAQAEIDAIVGINRLPDFNDRPYLPYVNAIIKEMMRWQLVLPLGFAHMATEDDEYDGYFIPKGTVVVGAAWSILHNPEVFEAPEEFRPERYLKDGQINPNVRDPVVAAFGFGRRMCPGRYLSDNSLYSIVSSVLAVYNINAPVDESGKPKQLEGNYTSGVLSYPLPFNCTIEPRSEAAEVLIRGLSD
;
A
#
# COMPACT_ATOMS: atom_id res chain seq x y z
N MET A 1 -11.70 -7.47 -1.44
CA MET A 1 -10.99 -8.36 -2.38
C MET A 1 -10.19 -9.44 -1.66
N TYR A 2 -9.40 -9.11 -0.63
CA TYR A 2 -8.52 -10.07 0.06
C TYR A 2 -8.85 -10.19 1.57
N PRO A 3 -9.99 -10.80 1.96
CA PRO A 3 -10.42 -10.85 3.36
C PRO A 3 -9.46 -11.64 4.27
N GLU A 4 -8.71 -12.59 3.72
CA GLU A 4 -7.70 -13.34 4.47
C GLU A 4 -6.55 -12.45 4.94
N ALA A 5 -6.09 -11.51 4.09
CA ALA A 5 -5.05 -10.56 4.48
C ALA A 5 -5.52 -9.63 5.60
N LEU A 6 -6.77 -9.16 5.54
CA LEU A 6 -7.36 -8.37 6.63
C LEU A 6 -7.39 -9.18 7.94
N ARG A 7 -7.87 -10.43 7.89
CA ARG A 7 -7.95 -11.30 9.08
C ARG A 7 -6.59 -11.58 9.71
N LYS A 8 -5.55 -11.85 8.90
CA LYS A 8 -4.18 -12.05 9.40
C LYS A 8 -3.62 -10.79 10.07
N ALA A 9 -3.82 -9.62 9.47
CA ALA A 9 -3.36 -8.36 10.04
C ALA A 9 -4.10 -8.00 11.34
N GLN A 10 -5.41 -8.23 11.38
CA GLN A 10 -6.21 -8.08 12.59
C GLN A 10 -5.72 -9.00 13.71
N ALA A 11 -5.46 -10.28 13.41
CA ALA A 11 -4.94 -11.23 14.38
C ALA A 11 -3.54 -10.84 14.90
N GLU A 12 -2.67 -10.30 14.03
CA GLU A 12 -1.36 -9.76 14.42
C GLU A 12 -1.51 -8.57 15.38
N ILE A 13 -2.39 -7.61 15.05
CA ILE A 13 -2.66 -6.45 15.90
C ILE A 13 -3.21 -6.90 17.26
N ASP A 14 -4.18 -7.81 17.28
CA ASP A 14 -4.79 -8.29 18.52
C ASP A 14 -3.75 -8.99 19.43
N ALA A 15 -2.82 -9.75 18.84
CA ALA A 15 -1.79 -10.47 19.57
C ALA A 15 -0.71 -9.55 20.19
N ILE A 16 -0.38 -8.44 19.52
CA ILE A 16 0.73 -7.57 19.90
C ILE A 16 0.26 -6.33 20.67
N VAL A 17 -0.80 -5.69 20.20
CA VAL A 17 -1.34 -4.44 20.74
C VAL A 17 -2.47 -4.70 21.74
N GLY A 18 -3.26 -5.75 21.50
CA GLY A 18 -4.49 -6.03 22.21
C GLY A 18 -5.67 -5.19 21.70
N ILE A 19 -6.79 -5.23 22.45
CA ILE A 19 -8.07 -4.63 22.04
C ILE A 19 -8.42 -3.33 22.78
N ASN A 20 -7.59 -2.90 23.73
CA ASN A 20 -7.92 -1.82 24.68
C ASN A 20 -7.33 -0.45 24.27
N ARG A 21 -6.53 -0.39 23.20
CA ARG A 21 -5.95 0.84 22.66
C ARG A 21 -5.73 0.72 21.17
N LEU A 22 -5.53 1.85 20.50
CA LEU A 22 -5.09 1.87 19.11
C LEU A 22 -3.57 1.58 19.02
N PRO A 23 -3.11 0.98 17.91
CA PRO A 23 -1.68 0.86 17.62
C PRO A 23 -1.01 2.23 17.52
N ASP A 24 0.20 2.36 18.05
CA ASP A 24 1.04 3.54 17.91
C ASP A 24 2.35 3.21 17.16
N PHE A 25 3.25 4.19 17.02
CA PHE A 25 4.49 4.01 16.27
C PHE A 25 5.51 3.08 16.95
N ASN A 26 5.43 2.87 18.26
CA ASN A 26 6.28 1.93 18.99
C ASN A 26 5.90 0.48 18.69
N ASP A 27 4.65 0.21 18.27
CA ASP A 27 4.20 -1.12 17.88
C ASP A 27 4.69 -1.53 16.50
N ARG A 28 5.02 -0.57 15.63
CA ARG A 28 5.33 -0.81 14.20
C ARG A 28 6.40 -1.89 13.96
N PRO A 29 7.52 -1.95 14.71
CA PRO A 29 8.52 -3.00 14.53
C PRO A 29 8.02 -4.42 14.82
N TYR A 30 6.93 -4.56 15.57
CA TYR A 30 6.34 -5.83 15.97
C TYR A 30 5.12 -6.23 15.14
N LEU A 31 4.75 -5.44 14.13
CA LEU A 31 3.63 -5.70 13.22
C LEU A 31 4.12 -5.97 11.77
N PRO A 32 4.93 -7.02 11.54
CA PRO A 32 5.53 -7.29 10.23
C PRO A 32 4.50 -7.54 9.13
N TYR A 33 3.36 -8.19 9.41
CA TYR A 33 2.31 -8.42 8.41
C TYR A 33 1.60 -7.13 8.01
N VAL A 34 1.32 -6.22 8.96
CA VAL A 34 0.81 -4.87 8.65
C VAL A 34 1.79 -4.09 7.77
N ASN A 35 3.09 -4.12 8.10
CA ASN A 35 4.11 -3.48 7.27
C ASN A 35 4.19 -4.11 5.86
N ALA A 36 4.01 -5.43 5.76
CA ALA A 36 3.98 -6.15 4.49
C ALA A 36 2.77 -5.75 3.63
N ILE A 37 1.60 -5.54 4.24
CA ILE A 37 0.41 -4.99 3.56
C ILE A 37 0.72 -3.61 2.98
N ILE A 38 1.32 -2.72 3.77
CA ILE A 38 1.62 -1.34 3.33
C ILE A 38 2.59 -1.36 2.14
N LYS A 39 3.64 -2.19 2.21
CA LYS A 39 4.57 -2.39 1.10
C LYS A 39 3.85 -2.94 -0.15
N GLU A 40 2.99 -3.93 0.02
CA GLU A 40 2.28 -4.50 -1.12
C GLU A 40 1.25 -3.56 -1.72
N MET A 41 0.57 -2.73 -0.92
CA MET A 41 -0.30 -1.67 -1.42
C MET A 41 0.47 -0.68 -2.31
N MET A 42 1.65 -0.23 -1.84
CA MET A 42 2.50 0.68 -2.61
C MET A 42 3.08 0.06 -3.88
N ARG A 43 3.26 -1.27 -3.92
CA ARG A 43 3.77 -1.99 -5.10
C ARG A 43 2.68 -2.27 -6.12
N TRP A 44 1.56 -2.81 -5.66
CA TRP A 44 0.49 -3.37 -6.48
C TRP A 44 -0.27 -2.27 -7.23
N GLN A 45 -0.63 -1.17 -6.56
CA GLN A 45 -1.39 -0.07 -7.16
C GLN A 45 -0.76 1.27 -6.76
N LEU A 46 0.27 1.66 -7.51
CA LEU A 46 1.02 2.89 -7.25
C LEU A 46 0.20 4.14 -7.59
N VAL A 47 0.36 5.20 -6.79
CA VAL A 47 -0.31 6.50 -7.03
C VAL A 47 0.12 7.14 -8.36
N LEU A 48 1.38 6.97 -8.77
CA LEU A 48 1.95 7.54 -10.01
C LEU A 48 2.58 6.42 -10.86
N PRO A 49 1.80 5.67 -11.66
CA PRO A 49 2.31 4.56 -12.47
C PRO A 49 3.47 4.94 -13.42
N LEU A 50 3.48 6.18 -13.91
CA LEU A 50 4.51 6.74 -14.79
C LEU A 50 5.41 7.79 -14.11
N GLY A 51 5.32 7.92 -12.78
CA GLY A 51 6.00 8.98 -12.05
C GLY A 51 5.62 10.38 -12.54
N PHE A 52 6.52 11.34 -12.31
CA PHE A 52 6.45 12.65 -12.94
C PHE A 52 7.47 12.75 -14.07
N ALA A 53 7.07 13.45 -15.14
CA ALA A 53 7.95 13.75 -16.26
C ALA A 53 9.17 14.57 -15.80
N HIS A 54 10.35 14.13 -16.19
CA HIS A 54 11.60 14.84 -16.09
C HIS A 54 12.00 15.39 -17.47
N MET A 55 13.02 16.23 -17.52
CA MET A 55 13.54 16.75 -18.78
C MET A 55 15.07 16.82 -18.72
N ALA A 56 15.72 16.39 -19.80
CA ALA A 56 17.18 16.53 -19.96
C ALA A 56 17.55 18.02 -20.04
N THR A 57 18.41 18.50 -19.15
CA THR A 57 18.82 19.92 -19.10
C THR A 57 19.97 20.25 -20.05
N GLU A 58 20.67 19.23 -20.52
CA GLU A 58 21.74 19.24 -21.51
C GLU A 58 21.69 17.95 -22.33
N ASP A 59 22.50 17.88 -23.37
CA ASP A 59 22.65 16.65 -24.14
C ASP A 59 23.30 15.57 -23.25
N ASP A 60 22.80 14.34 -23.31
CA ASP A 60 23.24 13.24 -22.46
C ASP A 60 23.33 11.93 -23.28
N GLU A 61 23.95 10.90 -22.72
CA GLU A 61 24.00 9.55 -23.29
C GLU A 61 23.71 8.51 -22.21
N TYR A 62 22.76 7.62 -22.49
CA TYR A 62 22.38 6.53 -21.57
C TYR A 62 22.30 5.21 -22.33
N ASP A 63 23.02 4.18 -21.88
CA ASP A 63 23.10 2.86 -22.52
C ASP A 63 23.37 2.92 -24.04
N GLY A 64 24.20 3.87 -24.48
CA GLY A 64 24.55 4.09 -25.90
C GLY A 64 23.49 4.87 -26.70
N TYR A 65 22.43 5.36 -26.05
CA TYR A 65 21.41 6.21 -26.66
C TYR A 65 21.69 7.69 -26.37
N PHE A 66 21.84 8.48 -27.43
CA PHE A 66 21.92 9.94 -27.30
C PHE A 66 20.56 10.53 -26.92
N ILE A 67 20.53 11.33 -25.86
CA ILE A 67 19.36 12.02 -25.32
C ILE A 67 19.59 13.52 -25.49
N PRO A 68 18.95 14.17 -26.48
CA PRO A 68 19.10 15.60 -26.68
C PRO A 68 18.57 16.41 -25.49
N LYS A 69 19.19 17.56 -25.24
CA LYS A 69 18.66 18.59 -24.34
C LYS A 69 17.20 18.89 -24.65
N GLY A 70 16.38 19.00 -23.61
CA GLY A 70 14.94 19.25 -23.74
C GLY A 70 14.09 18.00 -23.93
N THR A 71 14.71 16.81 -24.03
CA THR A 71 13.97 15.55 -24.08
C THR A 71 13.22 15.32 -22.79
N VAL A 72 11.91 15.05 -22.90
CA VAL A 72 11.08 14.63 -21.76
C VAL A 72 11.30 13.15 -21.48
N VAL A 73 11.61 12.82 -20.23
CA VAL A 73 11.85 11.46 -19.76
C VAL A 73 10.81 11.10 -18.71
N VAL A 74 10.13 9.97 -18.88
CA VAL A 74 9.06 9.51 -17.99
C VAL A 74 9.49 8.18 -17.37
N GLY A 75 9.50 8.11 -16.04
CA GLY A 75 9.91 6.91 -15.31
C GLY A 75 8.76 5.92 -15.19
N ALA A 76 8.83 4.78 -15.89
CA ALA A 76 7.80 3.74 -15.85
C ALA A 76 7.81 2.96 -14.52
N ALA A 77 7.42 3.62 -13.42
CA ALA A 77 7.43 3.08 -12.06
C ALA A 77 6.60 1.79 -11.93
N TRP A 78 5.44 1.74 -12.60
CA TRP A 78 4.59 0.55 -12.62
C TRP A 78 5.34 -0.66 -13.22
N SER A 79 6.02 -0.49 -14.36
CA SER A 79 6.79 -1.55 -14.99
C SER A 79 7.94 -2.04 -14.10
N ILE A 80 8.57 -1.15 -13.33
CA ILE A 80 9.63 -1.53 -12.37
C ILE A 80 9.04 -2.39 -11.24
N LEU A 81 7.87 -2.03 -10.71
CA LEU A 81 7.21 -2.76 -9.61
C LEU A 81 6.36 -3.96 -10.06
N HIS A 82 6.18 -4.15 -11.37
CA HIS A 82 5.49 -5.28 -11.99
C HIS A 82 6.40 -6.15 -12.86
N ASN A 83 7.72 -5.96 -12.80
CA ASN A 83 8.66 -6.82 -13.52
C ASN A 83 8.59 -8.26 -12.95
N PRO A 84 8.16 -9.28 -13.73
CA PRO A 84 8.02 -10.65 -13.26
C PRO A 84 9.36 -11.33 -12.92
N GLU A 85 10.49 -10.81 -13.39
CA GLU A 85 11.83 -11.28 -13.00
C GLU A 85 12.21 -10.85 -11.58
N VAL A 86 11.56 -9.81 -11.05
CA VAL A 86 11.82 -9.23 -9.73
C VAL A 86 10.70 -9.60 -8.75
N PHE A 87 9.45 -9.54 -9.21
CA PHE A 87 8.26 -9.81 -8.41
C PHE A 87 7.47 -10.96 -9.03
N GLU A 88 7.55 -12.15 -8.42
CA GLU A 88 6.72 -13.29 -8.82
C GLU A 88 5.23 -12.95 -8.70
N ALA A 89 4.42 -13.34 -9.70
CA ALA A 89 2.99 -13.03 -9.78
C ALA A 89 2.71 -11.54 -9.47
N PRO A 90 3.22 -10.60 -10.28
CA PRO A 90 3.20 -9.17 -9.95
C PRO A 90 1.79 -8.57 -9.92
N GLU A 91 0.84 -9.18 -10.63
CA GLU A 91 -0.57 -8.74 -10.65
C GLU A 91 -1.33 -9.15 -9.38
N GLU A 92 -0.81 -10.09 -8.60
CA GLU A 92 -1.44 -10.53 -7.36
C GLU A 92 -1.06 -9.64 -6.18
N PHE A 93 -2.05 -9.19 -5.42
CA PHE A 93 -1.84 -8.62 -4.10
C PHE A 93 -1.47 -9.72 -3.10
N ARG A 94 -0.19 -9.79 -2.73
CA ARG A 94 0.36 -10.85 -1.90
C ARG A 94 1.33 -10.30 -0.85
N PRO A 95 0.84 -9.78 0.30
CA PRO A 95 1.70 -9.25 1.38
C PRO A 95 2.80 -10.22 1.82
N GLU A 96 2.52 -11.52 1.79
CA GLU A 96 3.44 -12.60 2.14
C GLU A 96 4.77 -12.54 1.37
N ARG A 97 4.80 -11.90 0.19
CA ARG A 97 6.05 -11.72 -0.56
C ARG A 97 7.11 -10.95 0.22
N TYR A 98 6.71 -10.06 1.13
CA TYR A 98 7.61 -9.26 1.96
C TYR A 98 7.96 -9.93 3.29
N LEU A 99 7.56 -11.19 3.50
CA LEU A 99 7.77 -11.89 4.76
C LEU A 99 8.72 -13.08 4.60
N LYS A 100 9.56 -13.29 5.60
CA LYS A 100 10.39 -14.48 5.79
C LYS A 100 10.51 -14.76 7.28
N ASP A 101 10.19 -15.97 7.70
CA ASP A 101 10.24 -16.40 9.11
C ASP A 101 9.45 -15.48 10.05
N GLY A 102 8.30 -14.98 9.58
CA GLY A 102 7.42 -14.08 10.34
C GLY A 102 7.93 -12.64 10.47
N GLN A 103 9.02 -12.28 9.77
CA GLN A 103 9.61 -10.94 9.78
C GLN A 103 9.66 -10.35 8.38
N ILE A 104 9.84 -9.02 8.28
CA ILE A 104 10.07 -8.38 6.98
C ILE A 104 11.33 -8.95 6.35
N ASN A 105 11.19 -9.46 5.12
CA ASN A 105 12.28 -10.02 4.34
C ASN A 105 13.07 -8.89 3.66
N PRO A 106 14.33 -8.61 4.07
CA PRO A 106 15.13 -7.53 3.48
C PRO A 106 15.59 -7.83 2.05
N ASN A 107 15.47 -9.08 1.59
CA ASN A 107 15.89 -9.47 0.24
C ASN A 107 14.85 -9.15 -0.83
N VAL A 108 13.63 -8.78 -0.43
CA VAL A 108 12.56 -8.42 -1.36
C VAL A 108 12.71 -6.93 -1.66
N ARG A 109 12.70 -6.59 -2.95
CA ARG A 109 12.89 -5.21 -3.39
C ARG A 109 11.84 -4.30 -2.77
N ASP A 110 12.29 -3.28 -2.04
CA ASP A 110 11.40 -2.31 -1.42
C ASP A 110 10.68 -1.47 -2.48
N PRO A 111 9.34 -1.35 -2.45
CA PRO A 111 8.58 -0.56 -3.41
C PRO A 111 8.99 0.93 -3.43
N VAL A 112 9.60 1.45 -2.37
CA VAL A 112 10.11 2.84 -2.30
C VAL A 112 11.06 3.16 -3.46
N VAL A 113 11.73 2.15 -4.04
CA VAL A 113 12.62 2.32 -5.20
C VAL A 113 11.95 3.01 -6.39
N ALA A 114 10.62 2.90 -6.52
CA ALA A 114 9.87 3.50 -7.62
C ALA A 114 8.57 4.19 -7.18
N ALA A 115 7.96 3.79 -6.06
CA ALA A 115 6.69 4.35 -5.58
C ALA A 115 6.75 5.84 -5.24
N PHE A 116 7.94 6.36 -4.93
CA PHE A 116 8.16 7.76 -4.56
C PHE A 116 9.00 8.55 -5.58
N GLY A 117 9.21 8.02 -6.78
CA GLY A 117 10.05 8.64 -7.82
C GLY A 117 11.55 8.49 -7.54
N PHE A 118 12.37 9.29 -8.24
CA PHE A 118 13.79 9.00 -8.40
C PHE A 118 14.71 10.20 -8.14
N GLY A 119 15.91 9.92 -7.63
CA GLY A 119 17.02 10.87 -7.54
C GLY A 119 16.70 12.18 -6.81
N ARG A 120 17.23 13.30 -7.32
CA ARG A 120 17.08 14.65 -6.72
C ARG A 120 15.64 15.15 -6.61
N ARG A 121 14.69 14.52 -7.32
CA ARG A 121 13.27 14.90 -7.35
C ARG A 121 12.36 13.83 -6.71
N MET A 122 12.96 12.88 -5.99
CA MET A 122 12.22 11.91 -5.19
C MET A 122 11.31 12.63 -4.18
N CYS A 123 10.12 12.07 -3.95
CA CYS A 123 9.09 12.65 -3.11
C CYS A 123 9.64 13.01 -1.72
N PRO A 124 9.62 14.29 -1.32
CA PRO A 124 10.04 14.70 0.02
C PRO A 124 9.05 14.23 1.10
N GLY A 125 7.77 14.04 0.73
CA GLY A 125 6.71 13.60 1.63
C GLY A 125 6.69 12.10 1.94
N ARG A 126 7.63 11.30 1.41
CA ARG A 126 7.62 9.83 1.54
C ARG A 126 7.57 9.33 3.00
N TYR A 127 8.29 10.00 3.91
CA TYR A 127 8.33 9.62 5.32
C TYR A 127 6.99 9.91 6.02
N LEU A 128 6.40 11.07 5.73
CA LEU A 128 5.07 11.39 6.23
C LEU A 128 4.03 10.43 5.65
N SER A 129 4.09 10.15 4.35
CA SER A 129 3.18 9.22 3.67
C SER A 129 3.25 7.81 4.27
N ASP A 130 4.46 7.27 4.47
CA ASP A 130 4.66 5.94 5.04
C ASP A 130 4.16 5.85 6.50
N ASN A 131 4.46 6.88 7.32
CA ASN A 131 3.96 6.95 8.70
C ASN A 131 2.43 7.11 8.77
N SER A 132 1.85 7.93 7.89
CA SER A 132 0.40 8.10 7.79
C SER A 132 -0.29 6.82 7.31
N LEU A 133 0.28 6.14 6.31
CA LEU A 133 -0.23 4.83 5.86
C LEU A 133 -0.21 3.82 6.99
N TYR A 134 0.89 3.74 7.75
CA TYR A 134 0.96 2.89 8.93
C TYR A 134 -0.15 3.22 9.93
N SER A 135 -0.22 4.46 10.37
CA SER A 135 -1.20 4.90 11.38
C SER A 135 -2.65 4.64 10.95
N ILE A 136 -2.99 4.95 9.69
CA ILE A 136 -4.34 4.73 9.16
C ILE A 136 -4.63 3.23 9.06
N VAL A 137 -3.76 2.46 8.41
CA VAL A 137 -3.99 1.03 8.17
C VAL A 137 -4.07 0.27 9.48
N SER A 138 -3.13 0.47 10.41
CA SER A 138 -3.13 -0.22 11.70
C SER A 138 -4.34 0.15 12.54
N SER A 139 -4.71 1.43 12.61
CA SER A 139 -5.86 1.88 13.42
C SER A 139 -7.18 1.39 12.84
N VAL A 140 -7.36 1.48 11.51
CA VAL A 140 -8.58 1.00 10.85
C VAL A 140 -8.73 -0.50 11.04
N LEU A 141 -7.67 -1.28 10.85
CA LEU A 141 -7.70 -2.72 11.07
C LEU A 141 -7.94 -3.09 12.53
N ALA A 142 -7.44 -2.29 13.48
CA ALA A 142 -7.64 -2.53 14.90
C ALA A 142 -9.12 -2.45 15.31
N VAL A 143 -9.93 -1.59 14.67
CA VAL A 143 -11.29 -1.28 15.15
C VAL A 143 -12.43 -1.59 14.18
N TYR A 144 -12.17 -1.74 12.88
CA TYR A 144 -13.23 -1.99 11.88
C TYR A 144 -13.12 -3.35 11.19
N ASN A 145 -14.28 -3.96 10.98
CA ASN A 145 -14.49 -4.98 9.95
C ASN A 145 -14.93 -4.28 8.66
N ILE A 146 -14.18 -4.47 7.58
CA ILE A 146 -14.49 -3.93 6.26
C ILE A 146 -14.82 -5.09 5.33
N ASN A 147 -16.09 -5.18 4.91
CA ASN A 147 -16.58 -6.29 4.11
C ASN A 147 -17.12 -5.82 2.76
N ALA A 148 -17.13 -6.76 1.81
CA ALA A 148 -17.85 -6.55 0.56
C ALA A 148 -19.36 -6.46 0.84
N PRO A 149 -20.11 -5.63 0.10
CA PRO A 149 -21.55 -5.58 0.22
C PRO A 149 -22.14 -6.95 -0.14
N VAL A 150 -23.24 -7.32 0.50
CA VAL A 150 -23.95 -8.56 0.17
C VAL A 150 -24.90 -8.36 -1.01
N ASP A 151 -25.14 -9.42 -1.78
CA ASP A 151 -26.18 -9.48 -2.79
C ASP A 151 -27.55 -9.82 -2.18
N GLU A 152 -28.59 -9.88 -3.02
CA GLU A 152 -29.97 -10.22 -2.60
C GLU A 152 -30.07 -11.62 -1.98
N SER A 153 -29.09 -12.49 -2.23
CA SER A 153 -28.99 -13.85 -1.67
C SER A 153 -28.14 -13.90 -0.40
N GLY A 154 -27.68 -12.77 0.12
CA GLY A 154 -26.84 -12.66 1.31
C GLY A 154 -25.38 -13.06 1.10
N LYS A 155 -24.92 -13.25 -0.15
CA LYS A 155 -23.52 -13.60 -0.46
C LYS A 155 -22.68 -12.35 -0.68
N PRO A 156 -21.40 -12.32 -0.26
CA PRO A 156 -20.51 -11.20 -0.55
C PRO A 156 -20.35 -11.00 -2.06
N LYS A 157 -20.61 -9.78 -2.54
CA LYS A 157 -20.34 -9.40 -3.93
C LYS A 157 -18.85 -9.47 -4.20
N GLN A 158 -18.48 -9.97 -5.37
CA GLN A 158 -17.10 -9.91 -5.82
C GLN A 158 -16.73 -8.44 -6.07
N LEU A 159 -15.72 -7.96 -5.35
CA LEU A 159 -15.18 -6.62 -5.55
C LEU A 159 -14.17 -6.64 -6.70
N GLU A 160 -14.27 -5.64 -7.58
CA GLU A 160 -13.33 -5.42 -8.67
C GLU A 160 -12.34 -4.32 -8.32
N GLY A 161 -11.06 -4.54 -8.60
CA GLY A 161 -10.00 -3.55 -8.38
C GLY A 161 -9.90 -2.57 -9.55
N ASN A 162 -10.95 -1.81 -9.83
CA ASN A 162 -10.96 -0.84 -10.92
C ASN A 162 -10.35 0.49 -10.47
N TYR A 163 -9.41 1.03 -11.26
CA TYR A 163 -8.67 2.27 -10.98
C TYR A 163 -8.82 3.27 -12.12
N THR A 164 -8.59 4.55 -11.80
CA THR A 164 -8.50 5.61 -12.81
C THR A 164 -7.26 5.46 -13.70
N SER A 165 -7.33 5.98 -14.93
CA SER A 165 -6.25 5.93 -15.93
C SER A 165 -5.54 7.29 -16.14
N GLY A 166 -5.39 8.08 -15.06
CA GLY A 166 -4.78 9.42 -15.11
C GLY A 166 -3.31 9.45 -14.71
N VAL A 167 -2.77 10.67 -14.55
CA VAL A 167 -1.46 10.90 -13.93
C VAL A 167 -1.45 10.30 -12.51
N LEU A 168 -2.51 10.56 -11.75
CA LEU A 168 -2.79 9.90 -10.48
C LEU A 168 -3.70 8.69 -10.72
N SER A 169 -3.33 7.55 -10.13
CA SER A 169 -4.16 6.35 -10.05
C SER A 169 -4.76 6.23 -8.65
N TYR A 170 -6.07 6.01 -8.59
CA TYR A 170 -6.83 5.74 -7.37
C TYR A 170 -8.06 4.89 -7.69
N PRO A 171 -8.60 4.13 -6.71
CA PRO A 171 -9.73 3.26 -6.96
C PRO A 171 -10.97 4.06 -7.38
N LEU A 172 -11.75 3.52 -8.31
CA LEU A 172 -13.07 4.05 -8.63
C LEU A 172 -14.02 3.90 -7.42
N PRO A 173 -15.09 4.72 -7.31
CA PRO A 173 -16.06 4.57 -6.23
C PRO A 173 -16.60 3.14 -6.15
N PHE A 174 -16.56 2.56 -4.94
CA PHE A 174 -17.07 1.23 -4.64
C PHE A 174 -17.86 1.25 -3.33
N ASN A 175 -18.78 0.28 -3.19
CA ASN A 175 -19.53 0.09 -1.96
C ASN A 175 -18.83 -0.93 -1.06
N CYS A 176 -18.89 -0.72 0.25
CA CYS A 176 -18.46 -1.66 1.28
C CYS A 176 -19.31 -1.48 2.54
N THR A 177 -19.28 -2.46 3.43
CA THR A 177 -19.78 -2.29 4.80
C THR A 177 -18.60 -2.06 5.73
N ILE A 178 -18.77 -1.15 6.68
CA ILE A 178 -17.76 -0.79 7.69
C ILE A 178 -18.47 -0.83 9.04
N GLU A 179 -18.04 -1.75 9.90
CA GLU A 179 -18.68 -2.01 11.19
C GLU A 179 -17.61 -2.13 12.28
N PRO A 180 -17.86 -1.66 13.51
CA PRO A 180 -16.96 -1.92 14.62
C PRO A 180 -16.72 -3.42 14.80
N ARG A 181 -15.48 -3.81 15.14
CA ARG A 181 -15.11 -5.22 15.36
C ARG A 181 -15.73 -5.81 16.62
N SER A 182 -15.97 -4.96 17.62
CA SER A 182 -16.46 -5.32 18.95
C SER A 182 -16.94 -4.08 19.70
N GLU A 183 -17.60 -4.28 20.85
CA GLU A 183 -17.98 -3.18 21.76
C GLU A 183 -16.74 -2.38 22.22
N ALA A 184 -15.62 -3.05 22.52
CA ALA A 184 -14.37 -2.38 22.89
C ALA A 184 -13.83 -1.50 21.75
N ALA A 185 -13.90 -1.98 20.51
CA ALA A 185 -13.54 -1.19 19.34
C ALA A 185 -14.47 0.02 19.17
N GLU A 186 -15.78 -0.13 19.42
CA GLU A 186 -16.72 0.99 19.37
C GLU A 186 -16.39 2.07 20.41
N VAL A 187 -16.00 1.67 21.63
CA VAL A 187 -15.54 2.62 22.66
C VAL A 187 -14.31 3.40 22.18
N LEU A 188 -13.32 2.72 21.58
CA LEU A 188 -12.14 3.39 21.03
C LEU A 188 -12.49 4.37 19.90
N ILE A 189 -13.41 3.99 19.01
CA ILE A 189 -13.86 4.84 17.91
C ILE A 189 -14.51 6.12 18.44
N ARG A 190 -15.42 5.99 19.43
CA ARG A 190 -16.15 7.13 20.00
C ARG A 190 -15.25 8.04 20.84
N GLY A 191 -14.28 7.47 21.56
CA GLY A 191 -13.33 8.21 22.39
C GLY A 191 -12.35 9.12 21.62
N LEU A 192 -12.33 9.07 20.29
CA LEU A 192 -11.56 9.99 19.45
C LEU A 192 -12.32 11.29 19.09
N SER A 193 -13.61 11.38 19.45
CA SER A 193 -14.46 12.52 19.09
C SER A 193 -14.44 13.66 20.12
N ASP A 194 -13.68 13.51 21.20
CA ASP A 194 -13.47 14.49 22.27
C ASP A 194 -12.05 15.08 22.21
#